data_AF-A0A7Y5BTP0-F1
#
_entry.id   AF-A0A7Y5BTP0-F1
#
_cell.length_a   1.000
_cell.length_b   1.000
_cell.length_c   1.000
_cell.angle_alpha   90.00
_cell.angle_beta   90.00
_cell.angle_gamma   90.00
#
_symmetry.space_group_name_H-M   'P 1'
#
loop_
_entity.id
_entity.type
_entity.pdbx_description
1 polymer ?
#
loop_
_entity_poly.entity_id
_entity_poly.type
_entity_poly.pdbx_seq_one_letter_code
_entity_poly.pdbx_strand_id
1 'polypeptide(L)'
;MANAQGMIHALYKKLLGLYPRSFRERLGESMAQTFNDLWREHQRQHGHVFRFVFWTFAETVQGIVREHLWVILHGDEMKNIASNPKLAALVGFLLAWPFIVLNAIVGNQIEPFLSFIRPDSHTSALEYGLLAVVLSLLPLGAFIAVRPMFQKTKEGKRKVYIFNVALASFLLVGFVLITLGLGADIYQCDVLHIPNCD
;
A
#
# COMPACT_ATOMS: atom_id res chain seq x y z
N MET A 1 13.87 5.76 17.32
CA MET A 1 12.45 5.45 17.64
C MET A 1 11.50 6.62 17.36
N ALA A 2 11.71 7.84 17.88
CA ALA A 2 10.81 8.99 17.66
C ALA A 2 10.61 9.40 16.17
N ASN A 3 11.63 9.19 15.33
CA ASN A 3 11.58 9.56 13.91
C ASN A 3 10.57 8.72 13.11
N ALA A 4 10.47 7.43 13.44
CA ALA A 4 9.72 6.48 12.64
C ALA A 4 8.21 6.51 12.94
N GLN A 5 7.84 6.72 14.20
CA GLN A 5 6.46 7.03 14.60
C GLN A 5 5.96 8.31 13.92
N GLY A 6 6.79 9.37 13.89
CA GLY A 6 6.45 10.62 13.21
C GLY A 6 6.21 10.42 11.72
N MET A 7 7.05 9.62 11.06
CA MET A 7 6.89 9.29 9.65
C MET A 7 5.62 8.47 9.37
N ILE A 8 5.31 7.44 10.17
CA ILE A 8 4.10 6.63 9.98
C ILE A 8 2.84 7.44 10.27
N HIS A 9 2.86 8.27 11.30
CA HIS A 9 1.77 9.18 11.58
C HIS A 9 1.57 10.16 10.41
N ALA A 10 2.65 10.68 9.82
CA ALA A 10 2.57 11.52 8.63
C ALA A 10 2.00 10.77 7.42
N LEU A 11 2.38 9.50 7.21
CA LEU A 11 1.78 8.64 6.19
C LEU A 11 0.29 8.43 6.48
N TYR A 12 -0.08 8.02 7.68
CA TYR A 12 -1.49 7.83 8.05
C TYR A 12 -2.32 9.11 7.84
N LYS A 13 -1.78 10.27 8.20
CA LYS A 13 -2.43 11.57 7.95
C LYS A 13 -2.57 11.87 6.46
N LYS A 14 -1.58 11.52 5.62
CA LYS A 14 -1.69 11.60 4.16
C LYS A 14 -2.77 10.66 3.62
N LEU A 15 -2.88 9.43 4.16
CA LEU A 15 -3.93 8.47 3.80
C LEU A 15 -5.31 9.03 4.12
N LEU A 16 -5.51 9.57 5.33
CA LEU A 16 -6.75 10.24 5.73
C LEU A 16 -7.10 11.44 4.84
N GLY A 17 -6.08 12.09 4.27
CA GLY A 17 -6.25 13.16 3.29
C GLY A 17 -7.00 12.74 2.01
N LEU A 18 -7.03 11.44 1.70
CA LEU A 18 -7.70 10.87 0.53
C LEU A 18 -9.20 10.63 0.74
N TYR A 19 -9.70 10.70 1.98
CA TYR A 19 -11.14 10.64 2.23
C TYR A 19 -11.87 11.82 1.57
N PRO A 20 -13.14 11.63 1.14
CA PRO A 20 -14.01 12.75 0.76
C PRO A 20 -14.07 13.80 1.87
N ARG A 21 -14.10 15.09 1.50
CA ARG A 21 -14.02 16.22 2.45
C ARG A 21 -15.00 16.10 3.61
N SER A 22 -16.24 15.71 3.32
CA SER A 22 -17.33 15.56 4.28
C SER A 22 -17.06 14.54 5.39
N PHE A 23 -16.28 13.50 5.10
CA PHE A 23 -15.89 12.46 6.05
C PHE A 23 -14.62 12.85 6.80
N ARG A 24 -13.65 13.41 6.07
CA ARG A 24 -12.39 13.88 6.62
C ARG A 24 -12.57 14.97 7.69
N GLU A 25 -13.49 15.90 7.48
CA GLU A 25 -13.78 16.98 8.44
C GLU A 25 -14.40 16.46 9.74
N ARG A 26 -15.13 15.34 9.69
CA ARG A 26 -15.81 14.76 10.87
C ARG A 26 -14.95 13.78 11.63
N LEU A 27 -14.14 12.99 10.92
CA LEU A 27 -13.47 11.82 11.49
C LEU A 27 -11.95 11.88 11.36
N GLY A 28 -11.39 12.76 10.53
CA GLY A 28 -9.96 12.78 10.24
C GLY A 28 -9.09 13.05 11.47
N GLU A 29 -9.42 14.06 12.28
CA GLU A 29 -8.64 14.34 13.51
C GLU A 29 -8.80 13.25 14.57
N SER A 30 -10.04 12.80 14.81
CA SER A 30 -10.34 11.74 15.77
C SER A 30 -9.62 10.42 15.42
N MET A 31 -9.62 10.02 14.15
CA MET A 31 -8.92 8.83 13.68
C MET A 31 -7.39 8.97 13.79
N ALA A 32 -6.83 10.14 13.46
CA ALA A 32 -5.39 10.37 13.59
C ALA A 32 -4.93 10.31 15.05
N GLN A 33 -5.75 10.83 15.97
CA GLN A 33 -5.48 10.78 17.41
C GLN A 33 -5.60 9.34 17.93
N THR A 34 -6.68 8.64 17.59
CA THR A 34 -6.90 7.22 17.93
C THR A 34 -5.73 6.35 17.46
N PHE A 35 -5.25 6.56 16.24
CA PHE A 35 -4.09 5.84 15.72
C PHE A 35 -2.83 6.07 16.59
N ASN A 36 -2.57 7.31 17.00
CA ASN A 36 -1.40 7.66 17.79
C ASN A 36 -1.46 7.12 19.22
N ASP A 37 -2.67 7.02 19.77
CA ASP A 37 -2.90 6.46 21.11
C ASP A 37 -2.75 4.93 21.09
N LEU A 38 -3.39 4.25 20.13
CA LEU A 38 -3.25 2.80 19.93
C LEU A 38 -1.82 2.38 19.58
N TRP A 39 -1.11 3.20 18.80
CA TRP A 39 0.31 2.98 18.51
C TRP A 39 1.15 2.96 19.79
N ARG A 40 0.97 3.95 20.69
CA ARG A 40 1.69 4.02 21.96
C ARG A 40 1.36 2.86 22.89
N GLU A 41 0.10 2.41 22.87
CA GLU A 41 -0.36 1.27 23.66
C GLU A 41 0.26 -0.05 23.17
N HIS A 42 0.20 -0.33 21.87
CA HIS A 42 0.79 -1.54 21.27
C HIS A 42 2.32 -1.57 21.36
N GLN A 43 3.00 -0.42 21.28
CA GLN A 43 4.45 -0.35 21.47
C GLN A 43 4.87 -0.78 22.88
N ARG A 44 4.04 -0.47 23.90
CA ARG A 44 4.29 -0.85 25.30
C ARG A 44 3.96 -2.32 25.60
N GLN A 45 3.06 -2.94 24.85
CA GLN A 45 2.62 -4.32 25.06
C GLN A 45 3.42 -5.38 24.27
N HIS A 46 4.45 -5.01 23.51
CA HIS A 46 5.47 -5.90 22.93
C HIS A 46 4.93 -7.14 22.19
N GLY A 47 4.39 -6.96 20.99
CA GLY A 47 4.38 -8.12 20.09
C GLY A 47 3.95 -7.89 18.66
N HIS A 48 2.96 -7.03 18.40
CA HIS A 48 2.30 -7.04 17.09
C HIS A 48 1.90 -5.65 16.57
N VAL A 49 2.79 -4.64 16.65
CA VAL A 49 2.51 -3.31 16.08
C VAL A 49 2.35 -3.44 14.56
N PHE A 50 3.09 -4.31 13.90
CA PHE A 50 2.90 -4.62 12.47
C PHE A 50 1.47 -5.04 12.13
N ARG A 51 0.93 -6.07 12.81
CA ARG A 51 -0.42 -6.60 12.51
C ARG A 51 -1.46 -5.52 12.72
N PHE A 52 -1.33 -4.76 13.80
CA PHE A 52 -2.17 -3.62 14.09
C PHE A 52 -2.11 -2.59 12.96
N VAL A 53 -0.92 -2.13 12.59
CA VAL A 53 -0.74 -1.07 11.58
C VAL A 53 -1.22 -1.52 10.21
N PHE A 54 -0.84 -2.71 9.77
CA PHE A 54 -1.31 -3.28 8.51
C PHE A 54 -2.84 -3.36 8.50
N TRP A 55 -3.44 -3.86 9.58
CA TRP A 55 -4.89 -3.99 9.70
C TRP A 55 -5.60 -2.64 9.70
N THR A 56 -5.16 -1.68 10.52
CA THR A 56 -5.73 -0.34 10.58
C THR A 56 -5.63 0.39 9.24
N PHE A 57 -4.50 0.25 8.54
CA PHE A 57 -4.35 0.82 7.21
C PHE A 57 -5.25 0.12 6.19
N ALA A 58 -5.38 -1.21 6.25
CA ALA A 58 -6.28 -1.96 5.38
C ALA A 58 -7.76 -1.57 5.59
N GLU A 59 -8.21 -1.46 6.85
CA GLU A 59 -9.55 -0.97 7.20
C GLU A 59 -9.78 0.46 6.70
N THR A 60 -8.78 1.33 6.87
CA THR A 60 -8.85 2.72 6.41
C THR A 60 -8.94 2.79 4.89
N VAL A 61 -8.13 2.01 4.17
CA VAL A 61 -8.18 1.90 2.71
C VAL A 61 -9.54 1.38 2.24
N GLN A 62 -10.05 0.33 2.86
CA GLN A 62 -11.38 -0.22 2.56
C GLN A 62 -12.47 0.83 2.79
N GLY A 63 -12.39 1.61 3.87
CA GLY A 63 -13.29 2.73 4.15
C GLY A 63 -13.23 3.81 3.07
N ILE A 64 -12.03 4.26 2.69
CA ILE A 64 -11.83 5.27 1.63
C ILE A 64 -12.45 4.81 0.31
N VAL A 65 -12.16 3.57 -0.10
CA VAL A 65 -12.70 3.00 -1.34
C VAL A 65 -14.22 2.92 -1.26
N ARG A 66 -14.78 2.42 -0.16
CA ARG A 66 -16.23 2.28 0.01
C ARG A 66 -16.93 3.63 -0.05
N GLU A 67 -16.41 4.65 0.62
CA GLU A 67 -17.00 5.98 0.66
C GLU A 67 -16.89 6.71 -0.68
N HIS A 68 -15.74 6.63 -1.36
CA HIS A 68 -15.61 7.16 -2.73
C HIS A 68 -16.54 6.43 -3.71
N LEU A 69 -16.71 5.12 -3.55
CA LEU A 69 -17.68 4.37 -4.33
C LEU A 69 -19.10 4.82 -4.04
N TRP A 70 -19.46 5.02 -2.78
CA TRP A 70 -20.81 5.45 -2.41
C TRP A 70 -21.17 6.82 -2.99
N VAL A 71 -20.26 7.79 -2.87
CA VAL A 71 -20.42 9.15 -3.44
C VAL A 71 -20.54 9.11 -4.97
N ILE A 72 -19.80 8.23 -5.63
CA ILE A 72 -19.82 8.11 -7.10
C ILE A 72 -21.04 7.31 -7.59
N LEU A 73 -21.44 6.26 -6.87
CA LEU A 73 -22.57 5.41 -7.22
C LEU A 73 -23.93 6.09 -7.01
N HIS A 74 -24.03 7.03 -6.07
CA HIS A 74 -25.24 7.82 -5.83
C HIS A 74 -25.27 9.16 -6.60
N GLY A 75 -24.22 9.49 -7.36
CA GLY A 75 -24.28 10.50 -8.40
C GLY A 75 -24.82 9.89 -9.69
N ASP A 76 -25.71 10.59 -10.40
CA ASP A 76 -26.54 10.17 -11.56
C ASP A 76 -25.84 9.41 -12.74
N GLU A 77 -24.53 9.18 -12.72
CA GLU A 77 -23.87 8.30 -13.69
C GLU A 77 -23.35 7.04 -13.01
N MET A 78 -24.13 5.95 -13.12
CA MET A 78 -23.65 4.57 -12.93
C MET A 78 -22.57 4.22 -13.98
N LYS A 79 -21.37 4.76 -13.80
CA LYS A 79 -20.18 4.38 -14.56
C LYS A 79 -19.28 3.58 -13.63
N ASN A 80 -19.30 2.26 -13.86
CA ASN A 80 -18.43 1.25 -13.24
C ASN A 80 -17.04 1.81 -12.90
N ILE A 81 -16.45 1.34 -11.80
CA ILE A 81 -15.07 1.65 -11.36
C ILE A 81 -14.07 1.60 -12.52
N ALA A 82 -14.30 0.67 -13.46
CA ALA A 82 -13.49 0.45 -14.65
C ALA A 82 -13.54 1.59 -15.69
N SER A 83 -14.51 2.51 -15.61
CA SER A 83 -14.74 3.60 -16.56
C SER A 83 -14.41 5.00 -16.01
N ASN A 84 -14.19 5.13 -14.70
CA ASN A 84 -13.71 6.37 -14.10
C ASN A 84 -12.19 6.31 -13.87
N PRO A 85 -11.39 7.00 -14.69
CA PRO A 85 -9.93 6.94 -14.63
C PRO A 85 -9.37 7.47 -13.30
N LYS A 86 -10.03 8.46 -12.68
CA LYS A 86 -9.60 9.03 -11.39
C LYS A 86 -9.77 8.02 -10.27
N LEU A 87 -10.91 7.32 -10.25
CA LEU A 87 -11.18 6.28 -9.25
C LEU A 87 -10.26 5.08 -9.45
N ALA A 88 -10.00 4.67 -10.70
CA ALA A 88 -9.04 3.59 -10.99
C ALA A 88 -7.62 3.95 -10.52
N ALA A 89 -7.17 5.19 -10.73
CA ALA A 89 -5.89 5.67 -10.22
C ALA A 89 -5.87 5.72 -8.69
N LEU A 90 -6.95 6.17 -8.04
CA LEU A 90 -7.08 6.20 -6.59
C LEU A 90 -7.01 4.78 -6.00
N VAL A 91 -7.77 3.83 -6.55
CA VAL A 91 -7.76 2.43 -6.10
C VAL A 91 -6.39 1.79 -6.33
N GLY A 92 -5.77 2.01 -7.48
CA GLY A 92 -4.41 1.53 -7.75
C GLY A 92 -3.37 2.11 -6.78
N PHE A 93 -3.47 3.39 -6.45
CA PHE A 93 -2.62 4.04 -5.47
C PHE A 93 -2.87 3.50 -4.04
N LEU A 94 -4.13 3.33 -3.65
CA LEU A 94 -4.50 2.79 -2.34
C LEU A 94 -4.06 1.33 -2.16
N LEU A 95 -4.05 0.53 -3.24
CA LEU A 95 -3.50 -0.83 -3.21
C LEU A 95 -1.99 -0.87 -2.99
N ALA A 96 -1.26 0.14 -3.50
CA ALA A 96 0.17 0.25 -3.27
C ALA A 96 0.53 0.82 -1.88
N TRP A 97 -0.46 1.42 -1.20
CA TRP A 97 -0.24 2.13 0.05
C TRP A 97 0.24 1.22 1.21
N PRO A 98 -0.33 0.02 1.44
CA PRO A 98 0.20 -0.93 2.42
C PRO A 98 1.67 -1.26 2.15
N PHE A 99 2.05 -1.51 0.89
CA PHE A 99 3.45 -1.80 0.53
C PHE A 99 4.39 -0.65 0.93
N ILE A 100 4.04 0.60 0.62
CA ILE A 100 4.85 1.78 0.96
C ILE A 100 5.03 1.90 2.48
N VAL A 101 3.94 1.72 3.22
CA VAL A 101 3.94 1.82 4.69
C VAL A 101 4.79 0.70 5.30
N LEU A 102 4.63 -0.53 4.83
CA LEU A 102 5.43 -1.66 5.32
C LEU A 102 6.92 -1.48 5.03
N ASN A 103 7.30 -1.05 3.83
CA ASN A 103 8.70 -0.75 3.52
C ASN A 103 9.26 0.39 4.38
N ALA A 104 8.44 1.39 4.70
CA ALA A 104 8.83 2.47 5.59
C ALA A 104 9.06 1.98 7.03
N ILE A 105 8.25 1.03 7.52
CA ILE A 105 8.43 0.41 8.84
C ILE A 105 9.70 -0.45 8.87
N VAL A 106 9.92 -1.29 7.85
CA VAL A 106 11.11 -2.14 7.70
C VAL A 106 12.38 -1.30 7.62
N GLY A 107 12.42 -0.33 6.70
CA GLY A 107 13.61 0.51 6.46
C GLY A 107 14.00 1.39 7.65
N ASN A 108 13.08 1.64 8.59
CA ASN A 108 13.35 2.40 9.81
C ASN A 108 13.49 1.53 11.07
N GLN A 109 13.59 0.20 10.92
CA GLN A 109 13.89 -0.75 11.99
C GLN A 109 12.98 -0.60 13.22
N ILE A 110 11.68 -0.38 12.98
CA ILE A 110 10.71 -0.07 14.05
C ILE A 110 10.36 -1.31 14.88
N GLU A 111 10.42 -2.49 14.27
CA GLU A 111 10.29 -3.77 14.95
C GLU A 111 11.43 -4.72 14.54
N PRO A 112 12.04 -5.46 15.48
CA PRO A 112 13.03 -6.49 15.19
C PRO A 112 12.46 -7.71 14.44
N PHE A 113 11.14 -7.85 14.37
CA PHE A 113 10.46 -8.84 13.52
C PHE A 113 10.38 -8.44 12.03
N LEU A 114 10.78 -7.22 11.66
CA LEU A 114 10.82 -6.80 10.24
C LEU A 114 12.23 -6.84 9.63
N SER A 115 13.26 -7.05 10.46
CA SER A 115 14.53 -7.66 10.03
C SER A 115 14.32 -9.08 9.46
N PHE A 116 13.15 -9.69 9.67
CA PHE A 116 12.75 -10.98 9.09
C PHE A 116 12.26 -10.88 7.64
N ILE A 117 12.02 -9.66 7.12
CA ILE A 117 11.87 -9.41 5.66
C ILE A 117 13.25 -9.12 5.03
N ARG A 118 14.33 -9.18 5.81
CA ARG A 118 15.64 -9.53 5.27
C ARG A 118 15.63 -11.05 5.16
N PRO A 119 15.84 -11.63 3.98
CA PRO A 119 15.92 -13.06 3.85
C PRO A 119 17.18 -13.50 4.58
N ASP A 120 16.98 -13.97 5.79
CA ASP A 120 17.99 -14.66 6.57
C ASP A 120 17.58 -16.14 6.60
N SER A 121 18.53 -16.99 7.00
CA SER A 121 18.49 -18.46 6.97
C SER A 121 17.32 -19.09 7.75
N HIS A 122 16.49 -18.29 8.42
CA HIS A 122 15.36 -18.70 9.26
C HIS A 122 13.99 -18.12 8.83
N THR A 123 13.91 -17.51 7.65
CA THR A 123 12.66 -16.91 7.15
C THR A 123 11.57 -17.98 7.00
N SER A 124 10.42 -17.78 7.66
CA SER A 124 9.32 -18.74 7.66
C SER A 124 8.55 -18.71 6.33
N ALA A 125 7.94 -19.84 5.95
CA ALA A 125 7.12 -19.92 4.74
C ALA A 125 5.95 -18.91 4.72
N LEU A 126 5.46 -18.50 5.90
CA LEU A 126 4.41 -17.50 6.03
C LEU A 126 4.90 -16.10 5.65
N GLU A 127 6.14 -15.75 6.00
CA GLU A 127 6.74 -14.45 5.65
C GLU A 127 7.00 -14.34 4.15
N TYR A 128 7.48 -15.40 3.52
CA TYR A 128 7.57 -15.47 2.06
C TYR A 128 6.19 -15.33 1.39
N GLY A 129 5.17 -15.98 1.95
CA GLY A 129 3.79 -15.82 1.49
C GLY A 129 3.30 -14.37 1.61
N LEU A 130 3.58 -13.73 2.75
CA LEU A 130 3.19 -12.34 3.01
C LEU A 130 3.93 -11.38 2.07
N LEU A 131 5.24 -11.55 1.89
CA LEU A 131 6.04 -10.77 0.96
C LEU A 131 5.51 -10.90 -0.47
N ALA A 132 5.22 -12.13 -0.92
CA ALA A 132 4.65 -12.38 -2.24
C ALA A 132 3.29 -11.69 -2.42
N VAL A 133 2.41 -11.77 -1.41
CA VAL A 133 1.11 -11.08 -1.42
C VAL A 133 1.32 -9.57 -1.53
N VAL A 134 2.15 -8.98 -0.69
CA VAL A 134 2.38 -7.53 -0.66
C VAL A 134 3.05 -7.04 -1.95
N LEU A 135 4.02 -7.79 -2.48
CA LEU A 135 4.68 -7.47 -3.74
C LEU A 135 3.71 -7.57 -4.93
N SER A 136 2.77 -8.51 -4.90
CA SER A 136 1.74 -8.67 -5.95
C SER A 136 0.74 -7.52 -6.01
N LEU A 137 0.60 -6.72 -4.94
CA LEU A 137 -0.28 -5.55 -4.93
C LEU A 137 0.18 -4.45 -5.89
N LEU A 138 1.49 -4.33 -6.14
CA LEU A 138 2.06 -3.36 -7.08
C LEU A 138 1.62 -3.61 -8.54
N PRO A 139 1.85 -4.80 -9.13
CA PRO A 139 1.39 -5.09 -10.49
C PRO A 139 -0.15 -5.12 -10.58
N LEU A 140 -0.85 -5.54 -9.53
CA LEU A 140 -2.31 -5.47 -9.48
C LEU A 140 -2.81 -4.01 -9.51
N GLY A 141 -2.20 -3.13 -8.73
CA GLY A 141 -2.49 -1.70 -8.73
C GLY A 141 -2.20 -1.04 -10.07
N ALA A 142 -1.08 -1.39 -10.71
CA ALA A 142 -0.73 -0.95 -12.05
C ALA A 142 -1.78 -1.40 -13.09
N PHE A 143 -2.18 -2.67 -13.04
CA PHE A 143 -3.21 -3.21 -13.92
C PHE A 143 -4.55 -2.46 -13.78
N ILE A 144 -4.99 -2.23 -12.54
CA ILE A 144 -6.21 -1.47 -12.27
C ILE A 144 -6.10 -0.03 -12.78
N ALA A 145 -4.95 0.62 -12.59
CA ALA A 145 -4.73 2.00 -13.06
C ALA A 145 -4.84 2.13 -14.59
N VAL A 146 -4.30 1.17 -15.37
CA VAL A 146 -4.33 1.19 -16.85
C VAL A 146 -5.64 0.65 -17.42
N ARG A 147 -6.40 -0.15 -16.67
CA ARG A 147 -7.65 -0.78 -17.15
C ARG A 147 -8.62 0.15 -17.89
N PRO A 148 -8.90 1.40 -17.44
CA PRO A 148 -9.80 2.32 -18.15
C PRO A 148 -9.32 2.71 -19.55
N MET A 149 -8.02 2.61 -19.82
CA MET A 149 -7.41 2.97 -21.11
C MET A 149 -7.69 1.92 -22.20
N PHE A 150 -7.97 0.69 -21.80
CA PHE A 150 -8.36 -0.38 -22.71
C PHE A 150 -9.84 -0.35 -23.08
N GLN A 151 -10.65 0.43 -22.36
CA GLN A 151 -12.07 0.61 -22.69
C GLN A 151 -12.22 1.56 -23.88
N LYS A 152 -12.98 1.11 -24.90
CA LYS A 152 -13.34 1.97 -26.03
C LYS A 152 -14.43 2.95 -25.58
N THR A 153 -14.26 4.22 -25.91
CA THR A 153 -15.31 5.24 -25.71
C THR A 153 -16.47 4.96 -26.68
N LYS A 154 -17.67 5.52 -26.42
CA LYS A 154 -18.82 5.46 -27.36
C LYS A 154 -18.46 5.92 -28.79
N GLU A 155 -17.46 6.77 -28.92
CA GLU A 155 -16.90 7.27 -30.20
C GLU A 155 -15.86 6.31 -30.84
N GLY A 156 -15.64 5.13 -30.29
CA GLY A 156 -14.64 4.15 -30.77
C GLY A 156 -13.17 4.51 -30.49
N LYS A 157 -12.88 5.75 -30.08
CA LYS A 157 -11.53 6.22 -29.73
C LYS A 157 -11.11 5.74 -28.33
N ARG A 158 -9.85 5.30 -28.21
CA ARG A 158 -9.19 5.03 -26.91
C ARG A 158 -8.70 6.35 -26.34
N LYS A 159 -8.99 6.62 -25.07
CA LYS A 159 -8.47 7.79 -24.35
C LYS A 159 -7.29 7.38 -23.48
N VAL A 160 -6.16 8.04 -23.71
CA VAL A 160 -4.94 7.79 -22.94
C VAL A 160 -4.89 8.78 -21.77
N TYR A 161 -4.95 8.30 -20.53
CA TYR A 161 -4.83 9.10 -19.33
C TYR A 161 -3.37 9.11 -18.84
N ILE A 162 -2.65 10.19 -19.14
CA ILE A 162 -1.21 10.34 -18.85
C ILE A 162 -0.90 10.05 -17.37
N PHE A 163 -1.73 10.55 -16.44
CA PHE A 163 -1.55 10.30 -15.01
C PHE A 163 -1.64 8.80 -14.64
N ASN A 164 -2.60 8.07 -15.21
CA ASN A 164 -2.76 6.65 -14.96
C ASN A 164 -1.59 5.84 -15.52
N VAL A 165 -1.06 6.23 -16.69
CA VAL A 165 0.16 5.64 -17.25
C VAL A 165 1.33 5.89 -16.35
N ALA A 166 1.55 7.14 -15.95
CA ALA A 166 2.67 7.51 -15.08
C ALA A 166 2.62 6.75 -13.76
N LEU A 167 1.45 6.65 -13.14
CA LEU A 167 1.24 5.87 -11.92
C LEU A 167 1.53 4.38 -12.15
N ALA A 168 0.98 3.78 -13.20
CA ALA A 168 1.20 2.36 -13.49
C ALA A 168 2.66 2.06 -13.81
N SER A 169 3.32 2.90 -14.60
CA SER A 169 4.75 2.80 -14.88
C SER A 169 5.56 2.91 -13.60
N PHE A 170 5.24 3.86 -12.71
CA PHE A 170 5.90 3.99 -11.41
C PHE A 170 5.74 2.72 -10.55
N LEU A 171 4.53 2.17 -10.46
CA LEU A 171 4.25 0.95 -9.71
C LEU A 171 5.00 -0.27 -10.28
N LEU A 172 5.06 -0.40 -11.62
CA LEU A 172 5.77 -1.49 -12.29
C LEU A 172 7.29 -1.37 -12.15
N VAL A 173 7.84 -0.16 -12.30
CA VAL A 173 9.28 0.09 -12.08
C VAL A 173 9.65 -0.24 -10.65
N GLY A 174 8.85 0.22 -9.67
CA GLY A 174 9.03 -0.13 -8.27
C GLY A 174 9.02 -1.65 -8.05
N PHE A 175 8.00 -2.35 -8.56
CA PHE A 175 7.91 -3.81 -8.49
C PHE A 175 9.17 -4.50 -9.04
N VAL A 176 9.65 -4.10 -10.22
CA VAL A 176 10.84 -4.70 -10.83
C VAL A 176 12.08 -4.45 -9.98
N LEU A 177 12.33 -3.20 -9.56
CA LEU A 177 13.50 -2.87 -8.76
C LEU A 177 13.52 -3.64 -7.43
N ILE A 178 12.38 -3.73 -6.77
CA ILE A 178 12.24 -4.43 -5.48
C ILE A 178 12.39 -5.93 -5.66
N THR A 179 11.75 -6.51 -6.68
CA THR A 179 11.87 -7.95 -6.97
C THR A 179 13.30 -8.33 -7.33
N LEU A 180 14.02 -7.48 -8.08
CA LEU A 180 15.43 -7.72 -8.41
C LEU A 180 16.34 -7.58 -7.20
N GLY A 181 16.15 -6.55 -6.37
CA GLY A 181 16.93 -6.35 -5.15
C GLY A 181 16.75 -7.51 -4.17
N LEU A 182 15.49 -7.79 -3.79
CA LEU A 182 15.18 -8.89 -2.88
C LEU A 182 15.51 -10.26 -3.47
N GLY A 183 15.24 -10.46 -4.75
CA GLY A 183 15.51 -11.73 -5.44
C GLY A 183 17.01 -12.03 -5.52
N ALA A 184 17.85 -11.02 -5.71
CA ALA A 184 19.29 -11.19 -5.70
C ALA A 184 19.80 -11.61 -4.31
N ASP A 185 19.33 -10.96 -3.25
CA ASP A 185 19.70 -11.28 -1.87
C ASP A 185 19.23 -12.70 -1.48
N ILE A 186 17.96 -13.04 -1.75
CA ILE A 186 17.42 -14.39 -1.50
C ILE A 186 18.24 -15.44 -2.26
N TYR A 187 18.51 -15.21 -3.54
CA TYR A 187 19.24 -16.17 -4.36
C TYR A 187 20.69 -16.37 -3.88
N GLN A 188 21.37 -15.29 -3.49
CA GLN A 188 22.73 -15.36 -2.98
C GLN A 188 22.83 -16.07 -1.63
N CYS A 189 21.90 -15.83 -0.72
CA CYS A 189 21.97 -16.35 0.64
C CYS A 189 21.34 -17.75 0.76
N ASP A 190 20.14 -17.98 0.21
CA ASP A 190 19.42 -19.25 0.37
C ASP A 190 19.80 -20.31 -0.66
N VAL A 191 20.07 -19.92 -1.91
CA VAL A 191 20.40 -20.89 -2.98
C VAL A 191 21.90 -21.14 -3.05
N LEU A 192 22.70 -20.07 -3.06
CA LEU A 192 24.16 -20.17 -3.22
C LEU A 192 24.94 -20.39 -1.92
N HIS A 193 24.29 -20.29 -0.75
CA HIS A 193 24.91 -20.53 0.57
C HIS A 193 26.21 -19.72 0.79
N ILE A 194 26.25 -18.46 0.31
CA ILE A 194 27.42 -17.59 0.46
C ILE A 194 27.53 -17.16 1.94
N PRO A 195 28.68 -17.35 2.62
CA PRO A 195 28.85 -16.90 3.99
C PRO A 195 28.91 -15.37 4.11
N ASN A 196 28.45 -14.81 5.24
CA ASN A 196 28.33 -13.37 5.59
C ASN A 196 27.16 -12.63 4.90
N CYS A 197 25.95 -13.17 4.99
CA CYS A 197 24.71 -12.53 4.56
C CYS A 197 24.05 -11.74 5.71
N ASP A 198 24.79 -10.82 6.32
CA ASP A 198 24.38 -10.12 7.54
C ASP A 198 24.09 -8.62 7.29
#